data_AF-A0A3N1NP92-F1
#
_entry.id   AF-A0A3N1NP92-F1
#
_cell.length_a   1.000
_cell.length_b   1.000
_cell.length_c   1.000
_cell.angle_alpha   90.00
_cell.angle_beta   90.00
_cell.angle_gamma   90.00
#
_symmetry.space_group_name_H-M   'P 1'
#
loop_
_entity.id
_entity.type
_entity.pdbx_description
1 polymer ?
#
loop_
_entity_poly.entity_id
_entity_poly.type
_entity_poly.pdbx_seq_one_letter_code
_entity_poly.pdbx_strand_id
1 'polypeptide(L)'
;MSRTTILPIQRVMANAAPGAWRDGIVVETRPADAVVVFLDGCVTQLRVADADTFLSVGDPIAHHPVAEILSAGGRQTTARSA
;
A
#
# COMPACT_ATOMS: atom_id res chain seq x y z
N MET A 1 -11.01 14.62 12.06
CA MET A 1 -9.73 14.06 11.56
C MET A 1 -9.96 12.59 11.29
N SER A 2 -9.74 12.12 10.05
CA SER A 2 -9.75 10.69 9.76
C SER A 2 -8.63 10.02 10.56
N ARG A 3 -8.94 8.94 11.28
CA ARG A 3 -7.98 8.19 12.08
C ARG A 3 -7.01 7.49 11.13
N THR A 4 -5.78 8.01 11.01
CA THR A 4 -4.73 7.37 10.23
C THR A 4 -4.30 6.06 10.89
N THR A 5 -4.20 4.98 10.10
CA THR A 5 -3.60 3.71 10.55
C THR A 5 -2.07 3.78 10.63
N ILE A 6 -1.47 4.77 9.96
CA ILE A 6 -0.01 4.95 9.86
C ILE A 6 0.56 5.57 11.13
N LEU A 7 1.52 4.88 11.73
CA LEU A 7 2.26 5.30 12.92
C LEU A 7 3.33 6.36 12.58
N PRO A 8 3.72 7.23 13.54
CA PRO A 8 4.78 8.22 13.31
C PRO A 8 6.10 7.62 12.81
N ILE A 9 6.51 6.47 13.35
CA ILE A 9 7.74 5.79 12.92
C ILE A 9 7.69 5.31 11.46
N GLN A 10 6.53 4.88 10.97
CA GLN A 10 6.38 4.47 9.56
C GLN A 10 6.60 5.65 8.61
N ARG A 11 6.14 6.86 9.00
CA ARG A 11 6.40 8.09 8.23
C ARG A 11 7.88 8.44 8.20
N VAL A 12 8.56 8.32 9.34
CA VAL A 12 10.01 8.54 9.45
C VAL A 12 10.76 7.56 8.54
N MET A 13 10.43 6.27 8.59
CA MET A 13 11.04 5.24 7.74
C MET A 13 10.83 5.53 6.25
N ALA A 14 9.60 5.86 5.85
CA ALA A 14 9.28 6.16 4.46
C ALA A 14 10.03 7.38 3.92
N ASN A 15 10.21 8.41 4.76
CA ASN A 15 10.99 9.59 4.41
C ASN A 15 12.50 9.32 4.37
N ALA A 16 13.00 8.41 5.21
CA ALA A 16 14.41 8.06 5.27
C ALA A 16 14.86 7.18 4.09
N ALA A 17 13.94 6.46 3.45
CA ALA A 17 14.23 5.54 2.34
C ALA A 17 13.31 5.77 1.11
N PRO A 18 13.35 6.96 0.47
CA PRO A 18 12.44 7.28 -0.63
C PRO A 18 12.63 6.37 -1.87
N GLY A 19 13.80 5.74 -2.04
CA GLY A 19 14.02 4.78 -3.14
C GLY A 19 13.38 3.40 -2.92
N ALA A 20 12.81 3.13 -1.74
CA ALA A 20 12.18 1.84 -1.45
C ALA A 20 10.71 1.76 -1.86
N TRP A 21 10.10 2.86 -2.29
CA TRP A 21 8.75 2.86 -2.84
C TRP A 21 8.70 2.03 -4.12
N ARG A 22 7.68 1.17 -4.21
CA ARG A 22 7.43 0.31 -5.36
C ARG A 22 6.08 0.68 -5.95
N ASP A 23 6.09 1.07 -7.22
CA ASP A 23 4.87 1.37 -7.96
C ASP A 23 4.25 0.08 -8.51
N GLY A 24 2.93 0.02 -8.52
CA GLY A 24 2.18 -1.14 -8.98
C GLY A 24 0.74 -0.84 -9.33
N ILE A 25 0.03 -1.86 -9.79
CA ILE A 25 -1.39 -1.82 -10.17
C ILE A 25 -2.14 -2.89 -9.38
N VAL A 26 -3.27 -2.50 -8.78
CA VAL A 26 -4.17 -3.44 -8.11
C VAL A 26 -4.85 -4.34 -9.13
N VAL A 27 -4.79 -5.65 -8.94
CA VAL A 27 -5.41 -6.64 -9.84
C VAL A 27 -6.52 -7.44 -9.16
N GLU A 28 -6.55 -7.47 -7.83
CA GLU A 28 -7.62 -8.10 -7.04
C GLU A 28 -7.79 -7.35 -5.72
N THR A 29 -9.02 -7.25 -5.23
CA THR A 29 -9.36 -6.70 -3.91
C THR A 29 -10.28 -7.65 -3.16
N ARG A 30 -10.03 -7.83 -1.86
CA ARG A 30 -10.85 -8.55 -0.87
C ARG A 30 -11.02 -7.63 0.35
N PRO A 31 -11.94 -7.92 1.29
CA PRO A 31 -12.20 -7.02 2.42
C PRO A 31 -10.96 -6.62 3.24
N ALA A 32 -9.97 -7.51 3.36
CA ALA A 32 -8.76 -7.26 4.14
C ALA A 32 -7.46 -7.50 3.34
N ASP A 33 -7.54 -7.69 2.03
CA ASP A 33 -6.37 -8.01 1.19
C ASP A 33 -6.49 -7.34 -0.17
N ALA A 34 -5.36 -7.00 -0.78
CA ALA A 34 -5.28 -6.63 -2.18
C ALA A 34 -4.13 -7.36 -2.84
N VAL A 35 -4.30 -7.78 -4.09
CA VAL A 35 -3.23 -8.33 -4.93
C VAL A 35 -2.76 -7.23 -5.85
N VAL A 36 -1.45 -6.98 -5.85
CA VAL A 36 -0.79 -5.96 -6.65
C VAL A 36 0.23 -6.60 -7.56
N VAL A 37 0.27 -6.14 -8.82
CA VAL A 37 1.39 -6.40 -9.73
C VAL A 37 2.28 -5.16 -9.71
N PHE A 38 3.52 -5.32 -9.25
CA PHE A 38 4.52 -4.26 -9.25
C PHE A 38 5.19 -4.12 -10.62
N LEU A 39 5.80 -2.96 -10.89
CA LEU A 39 6.46 -2.68 -12.18
C LEU A 39 7.65 -3.60 -12.49
N ASP A 40 8.21 -4.26 -11.48
CA ASP A 40 9.24 -5.30 -11.64
C ASP A 40 8.66 -6.68 -12.03
N GLY A 41 7.34 -6.78 -12.23
CA GLY A 41 6.63 -8.00 -12.56
C GLY A 41 6.27 -8.87 -11.34
N CYS A 42 6.67 -8.49 -10.13
CA CYS A 42 6.31 -9.24 -8.93
C CYS A 42 4.82 -9.09 -8.63
N VAL A 43 4.17 -10.22 -8.34
CA VAL A 43 2.80 -10.24 -7.82
C VAL A 43 2.87 -10.42 -6.31
N THR A 44 2.18 -9.57 -5.55
CA THR A 44 2.22 -9.60 -4.08
C THR A 44 0.83 -9.39 -3.51
N GLN A 45 0.46 -10.23 -2.54
CA GLN A 45 -0.71 -9.99 -1.71
C GLN A 45 -0.32 -9.09 -0.53
N LEU A 46 -1.08 -8.00 -0.37
CA LEU A 46 -0.93 -7.04 0.71
C LEU A 46 -2.14 -7.11 1.64
N ARG A 47 -1.88 -7.26 2.93
CA ARG A 47 -2.86 -7.06 4.01
C ARG A 47 -3.10 -5.56 4.15
N VAL A 48 -4.30 -5.12 3.79
CA VAL A 48 -4.73 -3.71 3.88
C VAL A 48 -6.05 -3.67 4.63
N ALA A 49 -6.15 -2.87 5.69
CA ALA A 49 -7.41 -2.71 6.40
C ALA A 49 -8.45 -2.03 5.49
N ASP A 50 -9.64 -2.61 5.41
CA ASP A 50 -10.77 -2.15 4.60
C ASP A 50 -10.38 -1.96 3.12
N ALA A 51 -9.64 -2.92 2.55
CA ALA A 51 -8.99 -2.78 1.25
C ALA A 51 -9.98 -2.54 0.11
N ASP A 52 -11.15 -3.18 0.15
CA ASP A 52 -12.24 -3.04 -0.82
C ASP A 52 -12.93 -1.67 -0.78
N THR A 53 -12.73 -0.89 0.29
CA THR A 53 -13.18 0.51 0.39
C THR A 53 -12.07 1.52 0.09
N PHE A 54 -10.81 1.08 0.18
CA PHE A 54 -9.62 1.90 -0.02
C PHE A 54 -9.12 1.85 -1.48
N LEU A 55 -9.26 0.71 -2.15
CA LEU A 55 -8.72 0.40 -3.47
C LEU A 55 -9.79 -0.12 -4.41
N SER A 56 -9.59 0.12 -5.70
CA SER A 56 -10.29 -0.53 -6.80
C SER A 56 -9.29 -1.28 -7.68
N VAL A 57 -9.76 -2.34 -8.35
CA VAL A 57 -8.97 -3.01 -9.40
C VAL A 57 -8.64 -2.00 -10.50
N GLY A 58 -7.38 -1.96 -10.91
CA GLY A 58 -6.83 -0.99 -11.86
C GLY A 58 -6.23 0.26 -11.20
N ASP A 59 -6.39 0.46 -9.89
CA ASP A 59 -5.81 1.60 -9.21
C ASP A 59 -4.27 1.56 -9.28
N PRO A 60 -3.62 2.68 -9.67
CA PRO A 60 -2.19 2.83 -9.48
C PRO A 60 -1.90 3.05 -8.00
N ILE A 61 -0.88 2.35 -7.49
CA ILE A 61 -0.45 2.44 -6.10
C ILE A 61 1.05 2.61 -6.00
N ALA A 62 1.50 3.13 -4.85
CA ALA A 62 2.88 3.05 -4.40
C ALA A 62 2.92 2.36 -3.03
N HIS A 63 3.72 1.30 -2.88
CA HIS A 63 3.90 0.57 -1.62
C HIS A 63 5.32 0.75 -1.10
N HIS A 64 5.46 1.08 0.17
CA HIS A 64 6.75 1.07 0.86
C HIS A 64 6.85 -0.20 1.71
N PRO A 65 7.68 -1.19 1.33
CA PRO A 65 7.70 -2.50 1.99
C PRO A 65 8.23 -2.43 3.43
N VAL A 66 9.24 -1.60 3.70
CA VAL A 66 9.81 -1.46 5.05
C VAL A 66 8.93 -0.63 6.00
N ALA A 67 8.36 0.47 5.51
CA ALA A 67 7.45 1.30 6.30
C ALA A 67 6.04 0.70 6.39
N GLU A 68 5.74 -0.33 5.61
CA GLU A 68 4.40 -0.93 5.49
C GLU A 68 3.32 0.12 5.20
N ILE A 69 3.56 1.02 4.24
CA ILE A 69 2.60 2.06 3.82
C ILE A 69 2.20 1.81 2.37
N LEU A 70 0.91 1.94 2.08
CA LEU A 70 0.37 2.00 0.73
C LEU A 70 -0.22 3.37 0.46
N SER A 71 0.08 3.94 -0.70
CA SER A 71 -0.46 5.20 -1.21
C SER A 71 -1.27 4.92 -2.48
N ALA A 72 -2.51 5.41 -2.51
CA ALA A 72 -3.43 5.25 -3.64
C ALA A 72 -4.37 6.47 -3.71
N GLY A 73 -4.53 7.08 -4.87
CA GLY A 73 -5.46 8.21 -5.05
C GLY A 73 -5.29 9.37 -4.07
N GLY A 74 -4.05 9.67 -3.65
CA GLY A 74 -3.74 10.71 -2.65
C GLY A 74 -4.06 10.34 -1.20
N ARG A 75 -4.54 9.11 -0.95
CA ARG A 75 -4.79 8.56 0.39
C ARG A 75 -3.65 7.60 0.76
N GLN A 76 -3.40 7.45 2.06
CA GLN A 76 -2.42 6.49 2.56
C GLN A 76 -3.02 5.64 3.68
N THR A 77 -2.59 4.38 3.74
CA THR A 77 -2.93 3.42 4.80
C THR A 77 -1.74 2.49 5.09
N THR A 78 -1.82 1.70 6.15
CA THR A 78 -0.86 0.63 6.40
C THR A 78 -1.12 -0.57 5.48
N ALA A 79 -0.06 -1.15 4.93
CA ALA A 79 -0.12 -2.32 4.08
C ALA A 79 1.10 -3.21 4.29
N ARG A 80 0.86 -4.46 4.71
CA ARG A 80 1.92 -5.44 5.00
C ARG A 80 1.87 -6.55 3.98
N SER A 81 2.99 -7.18 3.66
CA SER A 81 2.95 -8.43 2.91
C SER A 81 2.17 -9.48 3.72
N ALA A 82 1.22 -10.15 3.06
CA ALA A 82 0.42 -11.20 3.68
C ALA A 82 1.19 -12.53 3.78
#